data_AF-A0A7Y9MX65-F1
#
_entry.id   AF-A0A7Y9MX65-F1
#
_cell.length_a   1.000
_cell.length_b   1.000
_cell.length_c   1.000
_cell.angle_alpha   90.00
_cell.angle_beta   90.00
_cell.angle_gamma   90.00
#
_symmetry.space_group_name_H-M   'P 1'
#
loop_
_entity.id
_entity.type
_entity.pdbx_description
1 polymer ?
#
loop_
_entity_poly.entity_id
_entity_poly.type
_entity_poly.pdbx_seq_one_letter_code
_entity_poly.pdbx_strand_id
1 'polypeptide(L)'
;MSSSTRTRSGRNPPARIPLSTLAIALGLAGVASTWSAATAVAPVPASVAPAFWGLSAMATIGLLAAHTARGVRSSTPLRAQLRDPAQAPFAVILPLVGMLIGIRLLPSLPVAGSTIVTASMASTAVWAGWLVSTWMAGRIELAAIHGGYILPPVAGGFITATAAEALGLPGLGWAAFGVGCLFWVVMTTLVLVRLVAGPPLPDALTPSLAVLMAPPAVGGLALFALTDGIASPLSSAFAGLMTLLVAAQVATIPRYRRLPFTLGFWSFTFPVAAVATYTIAWLDVAEVSSAGPVAVALAIAVTLFVTAIGIRSLRDPAIEGIRTIREYACTYICWLPCTRTKESDPLLPKGTSVSTPVIDRTAPTEHPVLDVLAGRWSPRAFDAQNSIDEAKLATALEAARWSPSANNIQPWRFIVARRGTALHAQVVDALMGFNQAWAGNAAVLVVAIAETATADGTPITHALYDLGQAVAHFSVQAHHDGLLVHQMSGFDPEVVREFADLEARFAPVTVFAVGEFGDIEALPEVLQQREVAPRVRRPIDETVVLSA
;
A
#
# COMPACT_ATOMS: atom_id res chain seq x y z
N MET A 1 46.69 -27.59 11.87
CA MET A 1 45.68 -27.60 10.79
C MET A 1 44.38 -27.04 11.35
N SER A 2 44.11 -25.76 11.13
CA SER A 2 42.84 -25.12 11.51
C SER A 2 42.23 -24.57 10.23
N SER A 3 41.16 -25.23 9.77
CA SER A 3 40.43 -24.85 8.57
C SER A 3 39.58 -23.62 8.85
N SER A 4 39.99 -22.47 8.32
CA SER A 4 39.17 -21.27 8.26
C SER A 4 38.01 -21.51 7.28
N THR A 5 36.84 -21.85 7.81
CA THR A 5 35.60 -21.89 7.04
C THR A 5 35.14 -20.44 6.81
N ARG A 6 35.43 -19.90 5.63
CA ARG A 6 34.84 -18.63 5.16
C ARG A 6 33.31 -18.80 5.12
N THR A 7 32.60 -18.16 6.05
CA THR A 7 31.16 -17.97 5.95
C THR A 7 30.88 -17.06 4.75
N ARG A 8 30.35 -17.66 3.67
CA ARG A 8 29.77 -16.92 2.55
C ARG A 8 28.68 -16.02 3.11
N SER A 9 28.83 -14.70 2.95
CA SER A 9 27.78 -13.72 3.25
C SER A 9 26.50 -14.12 2.48
N GLY A 10 25.52 -14.67 3.19
CA GLY A 10 24.21 -14.98 2.62
C GLY A 10 23.55 -13.67 2.21
N ARG A 11 23.56 -13.35 0.91
CA ARG A 11 22.72 -12.28 0.37
C ARG A 11 21.28 -12.72 0.53
N ASN A 12 20.49 -11.98 1.31
CA ASN A 12 19.05 -12.20 1.38
C ASN A 12 18.46 -12.21 -0.04
N PRO A 13 17.60 -13.19 -0.36
CA PRO A 13 16.97 -13.25 -1.68
C PRO A 13 16.18 -11.95 -1.93
N PRO A 14 16.28 -11.37 -3.13
CA PRO A 14 15.66 -10.08 -3.42
C PRO A 14 14.13 -10.21 -3.44
N ALA A 15 13.42 -9.19 -2.92
CA ALA A 15 11.96 -9.11 -2.97
C ALA A 15 11.41 -9.11 -4.41
N ARG A 16 10.16 -9.54 -4.59
CA ARG A 16 9.46 -9.46 -5.88
C ARG A 16 9.22 -8.01 -6.30
N ILE A 17 9.16 -7.78 -7.61
CA ILE A 17 8.73 -6.50 -8.17
C ILE A 17 7.22 -6.36 -7.88
N PRO A 18 6.72 -5.20 -7.40
CA PRO A 18 5.29 -4.98 -7.18
C PRO A 18 4.46 -5.15 -8.46
N LEU A 19 3.26 -5.73 -8.37
CA LEU A 19 2.37 -5.90 -9.53
C LEU A 19 1.86 -4.56 -10.05
N SER A 20 1.83 -3.53 -9.22
CA SER A 20 1.50 -2.17 -9.63
C SER A 20 2.42 -1.62 -10.73
N THR A 21 3.64 -2.15 -10.90
CA THR A 21 4.53 -1.74 -12.00
C THR A 21 4.01 -2.14 -13.38
N LEU A 22 3.06 -3.09 -13.47
CA LEU A 22 2.38 -3.41 -14.73
C LEU A 22 1.59 -2.22 -15.29
N ALA A 23 1.24 -1.24 -14.44
CA ALA A 23 0.63 0.01 -14.87
C ALA A 23 1.51 0.81 -15.85
N ILE A 24 2.82 0.54 -15.92
CA ILE A 24 3.71 1.10 -16.95
C ILE A 24 3.25 0.70 -18.35
N ALA A 25 3.06 -0.61 -18.57
CA ALA A 25 2.61 -1.13 -19.86
C ALA A 25 1.21 -0.60 -20.22
N LEU A 26 0.31 -0.56 -19.24
CA LEU A 26 -1.04 -0.03 -19.45
C LEU A 26 -1.05 1.46 -19.76
N GLY A 27 -0.22 2.25 -19.08
CA GLY A 27 -0.03 3.67 -19.37
C GLY A 27 0.44 3.93 -20.80
N LEU A 28 1.42 3.15 -21.26
CA LEU A 28 1.93 3.22 -22.64
C LEU A 28 0.89 2.77 -23.67
N ALA A 29 0.08 1.74 -23.36
CA ALA A 29 -1.08 1.38 -24.18
C ALA A 29 -2.12 2.52 -24.25
N GLY A 30 -2.28 3.27 -23.16
CA GLY A 30 -3.07 4.49 -23.12
C GLY A 30 -2.57 5.55 -24.10
N VAL A 31 -1.28 5.89 -24.04
CA VAL A 31 -0.64 6.84 -25.00
C VAL A 31 -0.86 6.37 -26.44
N ALA A 32 -0.63 5.09 -26.71
CA ALA A 32 -0.84 4.50 -28.03
C ALA A 32 -2.30 4.63 -28.50
N SER A 33 -3.26 4.41 -27.61
CA SER A 33 -4.69 4.57 -27.89
C SER A 33 -5.07 6.02 -28.18
N THR A 34 -4.52 6.98 -27.44
CA THR A 34 -4.75 8.41 -27.69
C THR A 34 -4.20 8.84 -29.04
N TRP A 35 -2.99 8.38 -29.41
CA TRP A 35 -2.44 8.63 -30.75
C TRP A 35 -3.22 7.92 -31.85
N SER A 36 -3.75 6.71 -31.62
CA SER A 36 -4.64 6.04 -32.57
C SER A 36 -5.93 6.84 -32.81
N ALA A 37 -6.53 7.42 -31.76
CA ALA A 37 -7.69 8.30 -31.92
C ALA A 37 -7.30 9.60 -32.65
N ALA A 38 -6.16 10.20 -32.33
CA ALA A 38 -5.70 11.41 -33.00
C ALA A 38 -5.43 11.20 -34.50
N THR A 39 -4.87 10.05 -34.90
CA THR A 39 -4.65 9.71 -36.32
C THR A 39 -5.95 9.55 -37.11
N ALA A 40 -7.08 9.30 -36.46
CA ALA A 40 -8.37 9.18 -37.13
C ALA A 40 -8.94 10.55 -37.55
N VAL A 41 -8.61 11.62 -36.81
CA VAL A 41 -9.21 12.95 -36.98
C VAL A 41 -8.22 14.05 -37.40
N ALA A 42 -6.92 13.74 -37.45
CA ALA A 42 -5.86 14.68 -37.76
C ALA A 42 -4.83 14.07 -38.73
N PRO A 43 -4.17 14.89 -39.57
CA PRO A 43 -3.12 14.44 -40.49
C PRO A 43 -1.80 14.17 -39.74
N VAL A 44 -1.81 13.15 -38.87
CA VAL A 44 -0.64 12.66 -38.14
C VAL A 44 0.03 11.54 -38.94
N PRO A 45 1.37 11.45 -38.99
CA PRO A 45 2.05 10.36 -39.69
C PRO A 45 1.57 8.99 -39.18
N ALA A 46 1.20 8.10 -40.11
CA ALA A 46 0.62 6.78 -39.80
C ALA A 46 1.55 5.88 -38.97
N SER A 47 2.84 6.20 -38.86
CA SER A 47 3.82 5.49 -38.04
C SER A 47 3.78 5.82 -36.56
N VAL A 48 3.19 6.96 -36.15
CA VAL A 48 3.22 7.44 -34.76
C VAL A 48 2.49 6.50 -33.81
N ALA A 49 1.23 6.18 -34.10
CA ALA A 49 0.45 5.29 -33.23
C ALA A 49 1.04 3.86 -33.17
N PRO A 50 1.42 3.20 -34.28
CA PRO A 50 2.12 1.92 -34.25
C PRO A 50 3.42 1.94 -33.43
N ALA A 51 4.19 3.03 -33.45
CA ALA A 51 5.41 3.14 -32.64
C ALA A 51 5.10 3.06 -31.13
N PHE A 52 4.06 3.75 -30.66
CA PHE A 52 3.65 3.68 -29.25
C PHE A 52 3.04 2.31 -28.88
N TRP A 53 2.32 1.65 -29.79
CA TRP A 53 1.88 0.26 -29.59
C TRP A 53 3.08 -0.69 -29.46
N GLY A 54 4.11 -0.52 -30.29
CA GLY A 54 5.37 -1.25 -30.19
C GLY A 54 6.07 -1.02 -28.85
N LEU A 55 6.14 0.23 -28.38
CA LEU A 55 6.70 0.57 -27.06
C LEU A 55 5.91 -0.09 -25.92
N SER A 56 4.58 -0.10 -25.99
CA SER A 56 3.73 -0.78 -25.01
C SER A 56 3.95 -2.30 -24.99
N ALA A 57 4.04 -2.93 -26.16
CA ALA A 57 4.34 -4.36 -26.29
C ALA A 57 5.74 -4.69 -25.73
N MET A 58 6.76 -3.90 -26.08
CA MET A 58 8.11 -4.05 -25.55
C MET A 58 8.16 -3.89 -24.02
N ALA A 59 7.46 -2.89 -23.48
CA ALA A 59 7.38 -2.69 -22.04
C ALA A 59 6.68 -3.87 -21.33
N THR A 60 5.60 -4.41 -21.93
CA THR A 60 4.89 -5.58 -21.41
C THR A 60 5.81 -6.79 -21.35
N ILE A 61 6.50 -7.11 -22.44
CA ILE A 61 7.44 -8.24 -22.51
C ILE A 61 8.60 -8.03 -21.52
N GLY A 62 9.17 -6.83 -21.48
CA GLY A 62 10.27 -6.49 -20.57
C GLY A 62 9.88 -6.61 -19.08
N LEU A 63 8.69 -6.13 -18.72
CA LEU A 63 8.17 -6.25 -17.35
C LEU A 63 7.87 -7.70 -16.98
N LEU A 64 7.28 -8.49 -17.88
CA LEU A 64 7.08 -9.92 -17.66
C LEU A 64 8.39 -10.65 -17.44
N ALA A 65 9.39 -10.36 -18.27
CA ALA A 65 10.73 -10.94 -18.12
C ALA A 65 11.36 -10.53 -16.78
N ALA A 66 11.24 -9.26 -16.38
CA ALA A 66 11.76 -8.77 -15.11
C ALA A 66 11.05 -9.40 -13.90
N HIS A 67 9.72 -9.48 -13.93
CA HIS A 67 8.90 -10.14 -12.90
C HIS A 67 9.23 -11.62 -12.77
N THR A 68 9.42 -12.31 -13.90
CA THR A 68 9.81 -13.73 -13.93
C THR A 68 11.23 -13.91 -13.37
N ALA A 69 12.21 -13.15 -13.88
CA ALA A 69 13.61 -13.25 -13.46
C ALA A 69 13.80 -12.92 -11.98
N ARG A 70 13.12 -11.87 -11.47
CA ARG A 70 13.15 -11.53 -10.04
C ARG A 70 12.37 -12.56 -9.21
N GLY A 71 11.23 -13.02 -9.72
CA GLY A 71 10.37 -13.99 -9.05
C GLY A 71 11.03 -15.35 -8.81
N VAL A 72 11.85 -15.84 -9.74
CA VAL A 72 12.60 -17.10 -9.60
C VAL A 72 13.70 -17.01 -8.52
N ARG A 73 14.17 -15.78 -8.22
CA ARG A 73 15.23 -15.53 -7.22
C ARG A 73 14.69 -15.07 -5.86
N SER A 74 13.40 -14.77 -5.78
CA SER A 74 12.73 -14.29 -4.57
C SER A 74 12.29 -15.46 -3.69
N SER A 75 12.44 -15.32 -2.38
CA SER A 75 11.89 -16.27 -1.40
C SER A 75 10.36 -16.22 -1.32
N THR A 76 9.76 -15.07 -1.63
CA THR A 76 8.29 -14.92 -1.66
C THR A 76 7.71 -15.58 -2.92
N PRO A 77 6.74 -16.49 -2.82
CA PRO A 77 6.11 -17.10 -3.99
C PRO A 77 5.09 -16.15 -4.64
N LEU A 78 4.86 -16.30 -5.96
CA LEU A 78 3.89 -15.46 -6.70
C LEU A 78 2.49 -15.52 -6.08
N ARG A 79 2.09 -16.69 -5.57
CA ARG A 79 0.78 -16.88 -4.90
C ARG A 79 0.58 -15.95 -3.70
N ALA A 80 1.65 -15.57 -3.00
CA ALA A 80 1.55 -14.66 -1.86
C ALA A 80 1.23 -13.25 -2.35
N GLN A 81 1.92 -12.79 -3.39
CA GLN A 81 1.67 -11.51 -4.03
C GLN A 81 0.29 -11.43 -4.70
N LEU A 82 -0.21 -12.53 -5.26
CA LEU A 82 -1.56 -12.62 -5.82
C LEU A 82 -2.66 -12.67 -4.75
N ARG A 83 -2.33 -12.94 -3.47
CA ARG A 83 -3.28 -12.93 -2.35
C ARG A 83 -3.22 -11.67 -1.52
N ASP A 84 -2.19 -10.85 -1.70
CA ASP A 84 -2.02 -9.56 -1.05
C ASP A 84 -3.10 -8.58 -1.55
N PRO A 85 -3.98 -8.07 -0.67
CA PRO A 85 -5.05 -7.13 -1.04
C PRO A 85 -4.56 -5.87 -1.76
N ALA A 86 -3.36 -5.37 -1.44
CA ALA A 86 -2.81 -4.18 -2.06
C ALA A 86 -2.22 -4.44 -3.46
N GLN A 87 -1.90 -5.70 -3.80
CA GLN A 87 -1.22 -6.06 -5.05
C GLN A 87 -2.11 -6.85 -6.01
N ALA A 88 -2.95 -7.74 -5.50
CA ALA A 88 -3.75 -8.68 -6.27
C ALA A 88 -4.58 -8.02 -7.39
N PRO A 89 -5.26 -6.87 -7.17
CA PRO A 89 -6.06 -6.25 -8.23
C PRO A 89 -5.25 -5.80 -9.44
N PHE A 90 -3.95 -5.50 -9.27
CA PHE A 90 -3.08 -5.07 -10.37
C PHE A 90 -2.66 -6.23 -11.29
N ALA A 91 -2.82 -7.49 -10.88
CA ALA A 91 -2.50 -8.65 -11.70
C ALA A 91 -3.30 -8.68 -13.01
N VAL A 92 -4.53 -8.15 -13.00
CA VAL A 92 -5.40 -8.09 -14.19
C VAL A 92 -4.84 -7.17 -15.27
N ILE A 93 -3.94 -6.24 -14.95
CA ILE A 93 -3.39 -5.31 -15.94
C ILE A 93 -2.78 -6.06 -17.13
N LEU A 94 -2.14 -7.20 -16.88
CA LEU A 94 -1.53 -7.99 -17.94
C LEU A 94 -2.55 -8.42 -19.02
N PRO A 95 -3.65 -9.14 -18.71
CA PRO A 95 -4.65 -9.45 -19.71
C PRO A 95 -5.37 -8.20 -20.26
N LEU A 96 -5.52 -7.10 -19.50
CA LEU A 96 -6.07 -5.85 -20.07
C LEU A 96 -5.20 -5.31 -21.21
N VAL A 97 -3.88 -5.22 -20.99
CA VAL A 97 -2.93 -4.79 -22.03
C VAL A 97 -2.88 -5.80 -23.17
N GLY A 98 -2.98 -7.11 -22.86
CA GLY A 98 -3.09 -8.18 -23.85
C GLY A 98 -4.26 -7.97 -24.81
N MET A 99 -5.46 -7.67 -24.32
CA MET A 99 -6.62 -7.34 -25.18
C MET A 99 -6.33 -6.14 -26.06
N LEU A 100 -5.82 -5.04 -25.49
CA LEU A 100 -5.54 -3.80 -26.22
C LEU A 100 -4.52 -4.00 -27.35
N ILE A 101 -3.42 -4.72 -27.08
CA ILE A 101 -2.41 -5.07 -28.12
C ILE A 101 -3.00 -6.06 -29.13
N GLY A 102 -3.72 -7.07 -28.66
CA GLY A 102 -4.30 -8.12 -29.50
C GLY A 102 -5.27 -7.58 -30.55
N ILE A 103 -6.13 -6.62 -30.18
CA ILE A 103 -7.03 -5.91 -31.12
C ILE A 103 -6.24 -5.28 -32.25
N ARG A 104 -5.10 -4.65 -31.95
CA ARG A 104 -4.25 -3.98 -32.96
C ARG A 104 -3.53 -4.94 -33.88
N LEU A 105 -3.32 -6.18 -33.46
CA LEU A 105 -2.71 -7.22 -34.28
C LEU A 105 -3.71 -7.87 -35.25
N LEU A 106 -5.03 -7.73 -35.04
CA LEU A 106 -6.04 -8.38 -35.87
C LEU A 106 -5.90 -8.11 -37.38
N PRO A 107 -5.66 -6.86 -37.85
CA PRO A 107 -5.56 -6.61 -39.29
C PRO A 107 -4.33 -7.24 -39.96
N SER A 108 -3.21 -7.35 -39.23
CA SER A 108 -1.93 -7.83 -39.78
C SER A 108 -1.64 -9.31 -39.48
N LEU A 109 -2.07 -9.79 -38.31
CA LEU A 109 -1.81 -11.12 -37.77
C LEU A 109 -3.08 -11.68 -37.09
N PRO A 110 -4.13 -12.01 -37.86
CA PRO A 110 -5.47 -12.30 -37.33
C PRO A 110 -5.51 -13.48 -36.35
N VAL A 111 -4.75 -14.55 -36.61
CA VAL A 111 -4.67 -15.72 -35.73
C VAL A 111 -4.01 -15.36 -34.40
N ALA A 112 -2.90 -14.60 -34.43
CA ALA A 112 -2.21 -14.19 -33.22
C ALA A 112 -3.05 -13.19 -32.42
N GLY A 113 -3.63 -12.19 -33.08
CA GLY A 113 -4.51 -11.20 -32.48
C GLY A 113 -5.73 -11.83 -31.80
N SER A 114 -6.47 -12.68 -32.52
CA SER A 114 -7.66 -13.36 -31.96
C SER A 114 -7.34 -14.29 -30.80
N THR A 115 -6.20 -15.00 -30.85
CA THR A 115 -5.73 -15.87 -29.76
C THR A 115 -5.39 -15.05 -28.51
N ILE A 116 -4.63 -13.97 -28.66
CA ILE A 116 -4.24 -13.09 -27.54
C ILE A 116 -5.48 -12.45 -26.92
N VAL A 117 -6.40 -11.93 -27.73
CA VAL A 117 -7.64 -11.31 -27.24
C VAL A 117 -8.48 -12.32 -26.47
N THR A 118 -8.80 -13.47 -27.07
CA THR A 118 -9.64 -14.50 -26.45
C THR A 118 -9.04 -15.01 -25.13
N ALA A 119 -7.73 -15.32 -25.12
CA ALA A 119 -7.04 -15.76 -23.91
C ALA A 119 -7.05 -14.68 -22.81
N SER A 120 -6.88 -13.42 -23.19
CA SER A 120 -6.88 -12.29 -22.25
C SER A 120 -8.28 -12.00 -21.69
N MET A 121 -9.34 -12.12 -22.50
CA MET A 121 -10.73 -12.01 -22.04
C MET A 121 -11.06 -13.12 -21.04
N ALA A 122 -10.70 -14.37 -21.35
CA ALA A 122 -10.89 -15.51 -20.45
C ALA A 122 -10.12 -15.32 -19.14
N SER A 123 -8.85 -14.91 -19.20
CA SER A 123 -8.04 -14.61 -18.01
C SER A 123 -8.63 -13.49 -17.17
N THR A 124 -9.15 -12.43 -17.80
CA THR A 124 -9.82 -11.31 -17.10
C THR A 124 -11.08 -11.78 -16.39
N ALA A 125 -11.91 -12.61 -17.03
CA ALA A 125 -13.12 -13.17 -16.43
C ALA A 125 -12.80 -14.07 -15.23
N VAL A 126 -11.77 -14.92 -15.34
CA VAL A 126 -11.30 -15.76 -14.23
C VAL A 126 -10.81 -14.92 -13.05
N TRP A 127 -10.07 -13.84 -13.30
CA TRP A 127 -9.62 -12.93 -12.24
C TRP A 127 -10.73 -12.12 -11.60
N ALA A 128 -11.66 -11.57 -12.38
CA ALA A 128 -12.82 -10.89 -11.84
C ALA A 128 -13.67 -11.85 -11.00
N GLY A 129 -13.95 -13.05 -11.50
CA GLY A 129 -14.72 -14.07 -10.77
C GLY A 129 -14.01 -14.55 -9.50
N TRP A 130 -12.70 -14.77 -9.55
CA TRP A 130 -11.91 -15.13 -8.37
C TRP A 130 -11.95 -14.02 -7.32
N LEU A 131 -11.77 -12.76 -7.70
CA LEU A 131 -11.84 -11.63 -6.79
C LEU A 131 -13.22 -11.51 -6.14
N VAL A 132 -14.30 -11.58 -6.92
CA VAL A 132 -15.67 -11.56 -6.41
C VAL A 132 -15.93 -12.72 -5.44
N SER A 133 -15.38 -13.91 -5.73
CA SER A 133 -15.49 -15.06 -4.83
C SER A 133 -14.83 -14.80 -3.47
N THR A 134 -13.72 -14.04 -3.43
CA THR A 134 -13.07 -13.67 -2.17
C THR A 134 -13.93 -12.72 -1.33
N TRP A 135 -14.69 -11.83 -1.99
CA TRP A 135 -15.63 -10.94 -1.31
C TRP A 135 -16.82 -11.70 -0.75
N MET A 136 -17.41 -12.60 -1.54
CA MET A 136 -18.54 -13.45 -1.10
C MET A 136 -18.14 -14.35 0.08
N ALA A 137 -16.87 -14.73 0.17
CA ALA A 137 -16.33 -15.50 1.28
C ALA A 137 -15.96 -14.66 2.52
N GLY A 138 -16.17 -13.34 2.50
CA GLY A 138 -15.85 -12.44 3.62
C GLY A 138 -14.35 -12.28 3.91
N ARG A 139 -13.48 -12.50 2.91
CA ARG A 139 -12.02 -12.57 3.12
C ARG A 139 -11.27 -11.26 2.87
N ILE A 140 -11.98 -10.15 2.65
CA ILE A 140 -11.38 -8.83 2.40
C ILE A 140 -12.03 -7.82 3.32
N GLU A 141 -11.20 -7.11 4.08
CA GLU A 141 -11.62 -5.99 4.92
C GLU A 141 -11.90 -4.76 4.07
N LEU A 142 -12.91 -3.98 4.45
CA LEU A 142 -13.26 -2.74 3.73
C LEU A 142 -12.09 -1.76 3.67
N ALA A 143 -11.24 -1.71 4.72
CA ALA A 143 -10.08 -0.83 4.78
C ALA A 143 -9.03 -1.10 3.69
N ALA A 144 -8.96 -2.36 3.21
CA ALA A 144 -8.04 -2.79 2.16
C ALA A 144 -8.51 -2.38 0.75
N ILE A 145 -9.77 -1.95 0.58
CA ILE A 145 -10.28 -1.51 -0.72
C ILE A 145 -9.62 -0.19 -1.13
N HIS A 146 -9.10 -0.15 -2.36
CA HIS A 146 -8.50 1.02 -2.98
C HIS A 146 -8.81 1.03 -4.49
N GLY A 147 -8.40 2.08 -5.22
CA GLY A 147 -8.77 2.27 -6.63
C GLY A 147 -8.33 1.16 -7.59
N GLY A 148 -7.34 0.34 -7.20
CA GLY A 148 -6.91 -0.82 -7.99
C GLY A 148 -7.99 -1.90 -8.14
N TYR A 149 -8.90 -2.02 -7.18
CA TYR A 149 -10.02 -2.97 -7.24
C TYR A 149 -11.08 -2.64 -8.31
N ILE A 150 -11.01 -1.45 -8.90
CA ILE A 150 -11.83 -1.09 -10.07
C ILE A 150 -11.32 -1.83 -11.32
N LEU A 151 -10.03 -2.16 -11.38
CA LEU A 151 -9.45 -2.75 -12.60
C LEU A 151 -10.10 -4.08 -13.00
N PRO A 152 -10.22 -5.10 -12.11
CA PRO A 152 -10.62 -6.42 -12.58
C PRO A 152 -12.08 -6.51 -13.07
N PRO A 153 -13.10 -6.05 -12.32
CA PRO A 153 -14.48 -6.19 -12.77
C PRO A 153 -14.97 -5.03 -13.63
N VAL A 154 -14.43 -3.81 -13.47
CA VAL A 154 -14.91 -2.62 -14.18
C VAL A 154 -14.14 -2.40 -15.48
N ALA A 155 -12.83 -2.14 -15.38
CA ALA A 155 -12.00 -1.96 -16.57
C ALA A 155 -11.93 -3.25 -17.39
N GLY A 156 -11.88 -4.41 -16.72
CA GLY A 156 -12.00 -5.72 -17.35
C GLY A 156 -13.28 -5.87 -18.15
N GLY A 157 -14.44 -5.51 -17.59
CA GLY A 157 -15.72 -5.54 -18.31
C GLY A 157 -15.72 -4.65 -19.56
N PHE A 158 -15.34 -3.38 -19.42
CA PHE A 158 -15.37 -2.44 -20.54
C PHE A 158 -14.34 -2.71 -21.65
N ILE A 159 -13.12 -3.12 -21.29
CA ILE A 159 -12.10 -3.50 -22.29
C ILE A 159 -12.49 -4.82 -22.96
N THR A 160 -13.04 -5.79 -22.22
CA THR A 160 -13.60 -7.02 -22.80
C THR A 160 -14.73 -6.71 -23.77
N ALA A 161 -15.59 -5.73 -23.47
CA ALA A 161 -16.66 -5.32 -24.36
C ALA A 161 -16.13 -4.81 -25.71
N THR A 162 -15.13 -3.92 -25.66
CA THR A 162 -14.46 -3.40 -26.86
C THR A 162 -13.74 -4.52 -27.64
N ALA A 163 -13.10 -5.45 -26.93
CA ALA A 163 -12.35 -6.54 -27.53
C ALA A 163 -13.27 -7.60 -28.17
N ALA A 164 -14.41 -7.89 -27.56
CA ALA A 164 -15.43 -8.77 -28.11
C ALA A 164 -16.00 -8.21 -29.42
N GLU A 165 -16.25 -6.90 -29.47
CA GLU A 165 -16.72 -6.24 -30.68
C GLU A 165 -15.68 -6.31 -31.81
N ALA A 166 -14.40 -6.10 -31.49
CA ALA A 166 -13.32 -6.26 -32.47
C ALA A 166 -13.19 -7.70 -33.03
N LEU A 167 -13.73 -8.71 -32.33
CA LEU A 167 -13.81 -10.09 -32.79
C LEU A 167 -15.15 -10.45 -33.47
N GLY A 168 -16.09 -9.50 -33.58
CA GLY A 168 -17.43 -9.75 -34.12
C GLY A 168 -18.33 -10.55 -33.18
N LEU A 169 -18.17 -10.39 -31.86
CA LEU A 169 -18.94 -11.06 -30.82
C LEU A 169 -19.82 -10.07 -30.02
N PRO A 170 -20.79 -9.38 -30.64
CA PRO A 170 -21.51 -8.26 -30.02
C PRO A 170 -22.33 -8.66 -28.79
N GLY A 171 -22.89 -9.89 -28.78
CA GLY A 171 -23.63 -10.40 -27.60
C GLY A 171 -22.73 -10.54 -26.36
N LEU A 172 -21.49 -10.98 -26.54
CA LEU A 172 -20.49 -11.00 -25.47
C LEU A 172 -20.03 -9.59 -25.11
N GLY A 173 -19.95 -8.70 -26.11
CA GLY A 173 -19.66 -7.29 -25.94
C GLY A 173 -20.63 -6.61 -24.96
N TRP A 174 -21.92 -6.71 -25.23
CA TRP A 174 -22.98 -6.16 -24.35
C TRP A 174 -23.03 -6.83 -22.98
N ALA A 175 -22.80 -8.15 -22.90
CA ALA A 175 -22.73 -8.85 -21.62
C ALA A 175 -21.58 -8.33 -20.75
N ALA A 176 -20.38 -8.19 -21.32
CA ALA A 176 -19.21 -7.66 -20.62
C ALA A 176 -19.37 -6.18 -20.23
N PHE A 177 -20.01 -5.38 -21.09
CA PHE A 177 -20.37 -4.00 -20.79
C PHE A 177 -21.31 -3.91 -19.58
N GLY A 178 -22.34 -4.77 -19.52
CA GLY A 178 -23.27 -4.86 -18.39
C GLY A 178 -22.56 -5.21 -17.07
N VAL A 179 -21.64 -6.18 -17.10
CA VAL A 179 -20.79 -6.52 -15.94
C VAL A 179 -19.96 -5.32 -15.49
N GLY A 180 -19.33 -4.61 -16.43
CA GLY A 180 -18.56 -3.40 -16.17
C GLY A 180 -19.40 -2.32 -15.48
N CYS A 181 -20.61 -2.05 -15.98
CA CYS A 181 -21.55 -1.08 -15.40
C CYS A 181 -22.00 -1.45 -13.98
N LEU A 182 -22.41 -2.71 -13.77
CA LEU A 182 -22.85 -3.18 -12.45
C LEU A 182 -21.73 -3.01 -11.41
N PHE A 183 -20.54 -3.53 -11.71
CA PHE A 183 -19.42 -3.44 -10.79
C PHE A 183 -18.83 -2.05 -10.69
N TRP A 184 -19.04 -1.17 -11.68
CA TRP A 184 -18.66 0.23 -11.54
C TRP A 184 -19.43 0.90 -10.39
N VAL A 185 -20.75 0.70 -10.33
CA VAL A 185 -21.60 1.21 -9.25
C VAL A 185 -21.17 0.62 -7.91
N VAL A 186 -21.01 -0.70 -7.84
CA VAL A 186 -20.60 -1.41 -6.62
C VAL A 186 -19.23 -0.93 -6.13
N MET A 187 -18.21 -0.93 -7.00
CA MET A 187 -16.85 -0.60 -6.61
C MET A 187 -16.67 0.87 -6.28
N THR A 188 -17.30 1.78 -7.02
CA THR A 188 -17.25 3.21 -6.68
C THR A 188 -17.88 3.45 -5.33
N THR A 189 -19.02 2.82 -5.04
CA THR A 189 -19.68 2.92 -3.74
C THR A 189 -18.77 2.41 -2.62
N LEU A 190 -18.19 1.23 -2.76
CA LEU A 190 -17.27 0.67 -1.75
C LEU A 190 -16.04 1.54 -1.53
N VAL A 191 -15.43 2.06 -2.60
CA VAL A 191 -14.28 2.96 -2.49
C VAL A 191 -14.69 4.26 -1.78
N LEU A 192 -15.84 4.85 -2.11
CA LEU A 192 -16.31 6.07 -1.46
C LEU A 192 -16.64 5.85 0.02
N VAL A 193 -17.36 4.78 0.37
CA VAL A 193 -17.65 4.42 1.77
C VAL A 193 -16.35 4.20 2.54
N ARG A 194 -15.39 3.49 1.96
CA ARG A 194 -14.05 3.30 2.54
C ARG A 194 -13.29 4.61 2.74
N LEU A 195 -13.44 5.58 1.85
CA LEU A 195 -12.78 6.89 1.96
C LEU A 195 -13.44 7.80 3.00
N VAL A 196 -14.75 7.65 3.22
CA VAL A 196 -15.52 8.45 4.18
C VAL A 196 -15.44 7.86 5.59
N ALA A 197 -15.59 6.55 5.73
CA ALA A 197 -15.73 5.87 7.01
C ALA A 197 -14.46 5.14 7.49
N GLY A 198 -13.51 4.90 6.58
CA GLY A 198 -12.27 4.17 6.89
C GLY A 198 -11.06 5.10 7.13
N PRO A 199 -9.95 4.55 7.64
CA PRO A 199 -8.70 5.29 7.80
C PRO A 199 -8.21 5.81 6.43
N PRO A 200 -7.41 6.90 6.40
CA PRO A 200 -6.89 7.44 5.14
C PRO A 200 -6.13 6.36 4.35
N LEU A 201 -6.19 6.43 3.00
CA LEU A 201 -5.37 5.55 2.17
C LEU A 201 -3.89 5.80 2.45
N PRO A 202 -3.06 4.74 2.53
CA PRO A 202 -1.62 4.91 2.52
C PRO A 202 -1.18 5.77 1.33
N ASP A 203 -0.17 6.62 1.54
CA ASP A 203 0.32 7.55 0.52
C ASP A 203 0.71 6.83 -0.78
N ALA A 204 1.28 5.63 -0.69
CA ALA A 204 1.63 4.80 -1.84
C ALA A 204 0.43 4.35 -2.69
N LEU A 205 -0.75 4.21 -2.10
CA LEU A 205 -1.99 3.79 -2.78
C LEU A 205 -2.89 4.98 -3.14
N THR A 206 -2.65 6.16 -2.58
CA THR A 206 -3.42 7.37 -2.87
C THR A 206 -3.45 7.72 -4.38
N PRO A 207 -2.36 7.58 -5.16
CA PRO A 207 -2.39 7.71 -6.62
C PRO A 207 -3.39 6.79 -7.34
N SER A 208 -3.74 5.63 -6.74
CA SER A 208 -4.71 4.72 -7.35
C SER A 208 -6.13 5.31 -7.43
N LEU A 209 -6.43 6.37 -6.68
CA LEU A 209 -7.71 7.08 -6.78
C LEU A 209 -7.94 7.72 -8.17
N ALA A 210 -6.87 8.00 -8.91
CA ALA A 210 -6.97 8.49 -10.28
C ALA A 210 -7.71 7.51 -11.21
N VAL A 211 -7.71 6.21 -10.87
CA VAL A 211 -8.45 5.16 -11.59
C VAL A 211 -9.95 5.44 -11.61
N LEU A 212 -10.49 6.23 -10.68
CA LEU A 212 -11.91 6.62 -10.67
C LEU A 212 -12.34 7.41 -11.92
N MET A 213 -11.43 8.09 -12.64
CA MET A 213 -11.76 8.71 -13.93
C MET A 213 -11.94 7.71 -15.07
N ALA A 214 -11.37 6.51 -14.94
CA ALA A 214 -11.31 5.56 -16.04
C ALA A 214 -12.67 4.94 -16.40
N PRO A 215 -13.53 4.50 -15.46
CA PRO A 215 -14.80 3.86 -15.80
C PRO A 215 -15.68 4.62 -16.79
N PRO A 216 -16.00 5.92 -16.61
CA PRO A 216 -16.83 6.62 -17.59
C PRO A 216 -16.12 6.84 -18.94
N ALA A 217 -14.79 7.00 -18.96
CA ALA A 217 -14.05 7.16 -20.21
C ALA A 217 -13.93 5.85 -21.00
N VAL A 218 -13.50 4.78 -20.34
CA VAL A 218 -13.32 3.45 -20.95
C VAL A 218 -14.66 2.82 -21.29
N GLY A 219 -15.67 2.95 -20.42
CA GLY A 219 -17.02 2.51 -20.71
C GLY A 219 -17.66 3.31 -21.85
N GLY A 220 -17.42 4.62 -21.92
CA GLY A 220 -17.88 5.44 -23.05
C GLY A 220 -17.24 5.03 -24.39
N LEU A 221 -15.95 4.73 -24.39
CA LEU A 221 -15.26 4.17 -25.56
C LEU A 221 -15.80 2.80 -25.95
N ALA A 222 -16.07 1.92 -24.97
CA ALA A 222 -16.68 0.63 -25.22
C ALA A 222 -18.10 0.77 -25.80
N LEU A 223 -18.88 1.73 -25.31
CA LEU A 223 -20.22 2.02 -25.83
C LEU A 223 -20.14 2.46 -27.29
N PHE A 224 -19.25 3.40 -27.64
CA PHE A 224 -19.03 3.78 -29.04
C PHE A 224 -18.57 2.61 -29.91
N ALA A 225 -17.76 1.70 -29.39
CA ALA A 225 -17.41 0.48 -30.14
C ALA A 225 -18.66 -0.37 -30.42
N LEU A 226 -19.50 -0.59 -29.42
CA LEU A 226 -20.72 -1.43 -29.53
C LEU A 226 -21.87 -0.79 -30.33
N THR A 227 -21.82 0.51 -30.55
CA THR A 227 -22.87 1.27 -31.25
C THR A 227 -22.35 1.95 -32.52
N ASP A 228 -21.25 1.47 -33.10
CA ASP A 228 -20.68 2.00 -34.34
C ASP A 228 -20.46 3.53 -34.32
N GLY A 229 -20.04 4.07 -33.17
CA GLY A 229 -19.78 5.50 -32.98
C GLY A 229 -21.04 6.37 -32.86
N ILE A 230 -22.25 5.78 -32.79
CA ILE A 230 -23.50 6.54 -32.70
C ILE A 230 -23.64 7.18 -31.32
N ALA A 231 -23.77 8.51 -31.29
CA ALA A 231 -24.10 9.25 -30.08
C ALA A 231 -25.50 8.88 -29.57
N SER A 232 -25.60 8.63 -28.27
CA SER A 232 -26.84 8.30 -27.56
C SER A 232 -26.93 9.03 -26.22
N PRO A 233 -28.14 9.18 -25.62
CA PRO A 233 -28.27 9.73 -24.27
C PRO A 233 -27.40 9.02 -23.23
N LEU A 234 -27.21 7.70 -23.40
CA LEU A 234 -26.32 6.91 -22.55
C LEU A 234 -24.86 7.34 -22.72
N SER A 235 -24.37 7.49 -23.95
CA SER A 235 -23.00 8.00 -24.18
C SER A 235 -22.80 9.39 -23.58
N SER A 236 -23.80 10.29 -23.69
CA SER A 236 -23.74 11.63 -23.09
C SER A 236 -23.69 11.57 -21.56
N ALA A 237 -24.38 10.61 -20.93
CA ALA A 237 -24.30 10.39 -19.49
C ALA A 237 -22.89 9.95 -19.06
N PHE A 238 -22.24 9.06 -19.83
CA PHE A 238 -20.84 8.67 -19.58
C PHE A 238 -19.90 9.88 -19.71
N ALA A 239 -20.07 10.74 -20.72
CA ALA A 239 -19.29 11.97 -20.88
C ALA A 239 -19.49 12.96 -19.72
N GLY A 240 -20.74 13.14 -19.26
CA GLY A 240 -21.06 13.99 -18.11
C GLY A 240 -20.41 13.47 -16.82
N LEU A 241 -20.50 12.17 -16.56
CA LEU A 241 -19.85 11.53 -15.40
C LEU A 241 -18.32 11.62 -15.49
N MET A 242 -17.73 11.42 -16.66
CA MET A 242 -16.30 11.64 -16.89
C MET A 242 -15.91 13.06 -16.51
N THR A 243 -16.66 14.06 -16.98
CA THR A 243 -16.37 15.48 -16.72
C THR A 243 -16.39 15.79 -15.22
N LEU A 244 -17.40 15.28 -14.50
CA LEU A 244 -17.48 15.43 -13.04
C LEU A 244 -16.29 14.79 -12.32
N LEU A 245 -15.92 13.56 -12.69
CA LEU A 245 -14.81 12.85 -12.04
C LEU A 245 -13.45 13.47 -12.38
N VAL A 246 -13.27 14.00 -13.60
CA VAL A 246 -12.09 14.79 -13.96
C VAL A 246 -12.02 16.07 -13.12
N ALA A 247 -13.12 16.80 -12.96
CA ALA A 247 -13.17 17.98 -12.11
C ALA A 247 -12.82 17.65 -10.65
N ALA A 248 -13.34 16.53 -10.12
CA ALA A 248 -12.98 16.02 -8.81
C ALA A 248 -11.48 15.70 -8.68
N GLN A 249 -10.87 15.07 -9.69
CA GLN A 249 -9.43 14.80 -9.69
C GLN A 249 -8.58 16.08 -9.81
N VAL A 250 -9.04 17.07 -10.57
CA VAL A 250 -8.38 18.38 -10.63
C VAL A 250 -8.40 19.06 -9.25
N ALA A 251 -9.53 18.98 -8.55
CA ALA A 251 -9.66 19.51 -7.20
C ALA A 251 -8.77 18.78 -6.17
N THR A 252 -8.41 17.51 -6.41
CA THR A 252 -7.50 16.73 -5.54
C THR A 252 -6.01 16.90 -5.89
N ILE A 253 -5.64 17.61 -6.96
CA ILE A 253 -4.24 17.88 -7.33
C ILE A 253 -3.39 18.43 -6.17
N PRO A 254 -3.85 19.38 -5.34
CA PRO A 254 -3.05 19.87 -4.21
C PRO A 254 -2.62 18.76 -3.25
N ARG A 255 -3.47 17.73 -3.05
CA ARG A 255 -3.14 16.56 -2.24
C ARG A 255 -2.07 15.72 -2.91
N TYR A 256 -2.20 15.42 -4.20
CA TYR A 256 -1.22 14.61 -4.93
C TYR A 256 0.16 15.27 -5.00
N ARG A 257 0.23 16.60 -5.10
CA ARG A 257 1.49 17.35 -5.15
C ARG A 257 2.30 17.31 -3.84
N ARG A 258 1.65 16.99 -2.71
CA ARG A 258 2.31 16.84 -1.40
C ARG A 258 2.88 15.44 -1.19
N LEU A 259 2.48 14.46 -1.99
CA LEU A 259 2.95 13.08 -1.84
C LEU A 259 4.38 12.94 -2.38
N PRO A 260 5.23 12.13 -1.71
CA PRO A 260 6.48 11.71 -2.30
C PRO A 260 6.21 10.89 -3.56
N PHE A 261 7.06 11.04 -4.58
CA PHE A 261 6.93 10.25 -5.79
C PHE A 261 7.14 8.77 -5.48
N THR A 262 6.27 7.93 -6.04
CA THR A 262 6.38 6.47 -5.99
C THR A 262 5.97 5.89 -7.35
N LEU A 263 6.27 4.61 -7.59
CA LEU A 263 5.78 3.92 -8.79
C LEU A 263 4.25 3.83 -8.86
N GLY A 264 3.53 4.07 -7.75
CA GLY A 264 2.08 4.20 -7.73
C GLY A 264 1.55 5.33 -8.61
N PHE A 265 2.35 6.35 -8.93
CA PHE A 265 1.94 7.44 -9.84
C PHE A 265 1.66 6.96 -11.27
N TRP A 266 2.14 5.77 -11.67
CA TRP A 266 1.73 5.15 -12.92
C TRP A 266 0.22 4.88 -12.99
N SER A 267 -0.49 4.80 -11.86
CA SER A 267 -1.96 4.70 -11.83
C SER A 267 -2.70 5.88 -12.47
N PHE A 268 -2.05 7.06 -12.64
CA PHE A 268 -2.66 8.19 -13.36
C PHE A 268 -2.63 8.03 -14.88
N THR A 269 -1.63 7.31 -15.41
CA THR A 269 -1.28 7.37 -16.83
C THR A 269 -2.38 6.88 -17.75
N PHE A 270 -2.91 5.69 -17.50
CA PHE A 270 -4.00 5.13 -18.29
C PHE A 270 -5.33 5.90 -18.13
N PRO A 271 -5.81 6.26 -16.93
CA PRO A 271 -7.02 7.07 -16.78
C PRO A 271 -6.97 8.40 -17.54
N VAL A 272 -5.85 9.14 -17.44
CA VAL A 272 -5.67 10.41 -18.17
C VAL A 272 -5.69 10.18 -19.69
N ALA A 273 -5.01 9.13 -20.17
CA ALA A 273 -5.03 8.78 -21.59
C ALA A 273 -6.43 8.34 -22.05
N ALA A 274 -7.19 7.59 -21.26
CA ALA A 274 -8.55 7.18 -21.57
C ALA A 274 -9.50 8.37 -21.69
N VAL A 275 -9.41 9.34 -20.76
CA VAL A 275 -10.17 10.60 -20.81
C VAL A 275 -9.86 11.37 -22.09
N ALA A 276 -8.58 11.51 -22.45
CA ALA A 276 -8.18 12.19 -23.67
C ALA A 276 -8.69 11.45 -24.92
N THR A 277 -8.55 10.13 -24.95
CA THR A 277 -9.01 9.28 -26.06
C THR A 277 -10.52 9.37 -26.25
N TYR A 278 -11.30 9.32 -25.17
CA TYR A 278 -12.75 9.44 -25.23
C TYR A 278 -13.19 10.85 -25.63
N THR A 279 -12.46 11.88 -25.19
CA THR A 279 -12.68 13.26 -25.63
C THR A 279 -12.47 13.40 -27.14
N ILE A 280 -11.40 12.79 -27.70
CA ILE A 280 -11.15 12.79 -29.14
C ILE A 280 -12.27 12.08 -29.90
N ALA A 281 -12.71 10.92 -29.42
CA ALA A 281 -13.83 10.20 -30.01
C ALA A 281 -15.12 11.05 -30.05
N TRP A 282 -15.41 11.80 -28.99
CA TRP A 282 -16.54 12.74 -28.98
C TRP A 282 -16.39 13.90 -29.97
N LEU A 283 -15.18 14.45 -30.12
CA LEU A 283 -14.93 15.51 -31.09
C LEU A 283 -15.14 15.04 -32.53
N ASP A 284 -14.79 13.78 -32.81
CA ASP A 284 -15.04 13.12 -34.09
C ASP A 284 -16.54 12.95 -34.34
N VAL A 285 -17.24 12.33 -33.38
CA VAL A 285 -18.69 12.07 -33.45
C VAL A 285 -19.52 13.36 -33.56
N ALA A 286 -19.06 14.45 -32.93
CA ALA A 286 -19.71 15.76 -33.01
C ALA A 286 -19.28 16.60 -34.23
N GLU A 287 -18.44 16.04 -35.12
CA GLU A 287 -17.92 16.69 -36.33
C GLU A 287 -17.34 18.10 -36.07
N VAL A 288 -16.64 18.26 -34.94
CA VAL A 288 -16.11 19.57 -34.53
C VAL A 288 -14.95 19.96 -35.46
N SER A 289 -15.00 21.14 -36.07
CA SER A 289 -13.96 21.61 -37.00
C SER A 289 -12.56 21.70 -36.39
N SER A 290 -12.45 21.92 -35.08
CA SER A 290 -11.19 21.92 -34.34
C SER A 290 -10.77 20.54 -33.80
N ALA A 291 -11.47 19.46 -34.15
CA ALA A 291 -11.18 18.10 -33.64
C ALA A 291 -9.73 17.69 -33.88
N GLY A 292 -9.22 17.89 -35.10
CA GLY A 292 -7.86 17.52 -35.46
C GLY A 292 -6.78 18.19 -34.59
N PRO A 293 -6.69 19.54 -34.55
CA PRO A 293 -5.74 20.25 -33.71
C PRO A 293 -5.86 19.92 -32.21
N VAL A 294 -7.08 19.81 -31.69
CA VAL A 294 -7.32 19.48 -30.28
C VAL A 294 -6.86 18.05 -29.97
N ALA A 295 -7.10 17.10 -30.88
CA ALA A 295 -6.68 15.71 -30.71
C ALA A 295 -5.15 15.57 -30.66
N VAL A 296 -4.43 16.28 -31.52
CA VAL A 296 -2.96 16.32 -31.49
C VAL A 296 -2.46 16.96 -30.20
N ALA A 297 -3.05 18.08 -29.77
CA ALA A 297 -2.67 18.74 -28.52
C ALA A 297 -2.88 17.82 -27.29
N LEU A 298 -4.01 17.12 -27.23
CA LEU A 298 -4.30 16.14 -26.18
C LEU A 298 -3.31 14.97 -26.21
N ALA A 299 -3.01 14.41 -27.39
CA ALA A 299 -2.05 13.32 -27.53
C ALA A 299 -0.64 13.72 -27.09
N ILE A 300 -0.20 14.93 -27.44
CA ILE A 300 1.08 15.50 -26.96
C ILE A 300 1.05 15.68 -25.44
N ALA A 301 -0.01 16.27 -24.88
CA ALA A 301 -0.13 16.49 -23.44
C ALA A 301 -0.07 15.18 -22.64
N VAL A 302 -0.80 14.14 -23.08
CA VAL A 302 -0.76 12.80 -22.49
C VAL A 302 0.65 12.21 -22.60
N THR A 303 1.30 12.33 -23.75
CA THR A 303 2.67 11.84 -23.96
C THR A 303 3.65 12.52 -22.99
N LEU A 304 3.62 13.86 -22.91
CA LEU A 304 4.47 14.63 -21.99
C LEU A 304 4.22 14.25 -20.53
N PHE A 305 2.96 14.05 -20.14
CA PHE A 305 2.60 13.63 -18.79
C PHE A 305 3.18 12.25 -18.45
N VAL A 306 2.98 11.26 -19.32
CA VAL A 306 3.50 9.90 -19.13
C VAL A 306 5.03 9.89 -19.16
N THR A 307 5.66 10.66 -20.06
CA THR A 307 7.11 10.82 -20.09
C THR A 307 7.64 11.46 -18.81
N ALA A 308 6.97 12.48 -18.25
CA ALA A 308 7.38 13.09 -16.99
C ALA A 308 7.33 12.10 -15.82
N ILE A 309 6.31 11.25 -15.75
CA ILE A 309 6.24 10.15 -14.77
C ILE A 309 7.38 9.16 -15.02
N GLY A 310 7.62 8.76 -16.27
CA GLY A 310 8.72 7.86 -16.63
C GLY A 310 10.10 8.40 -16.26
N ILE A 311 10.37 9.68 -16.52
CA ILE A 311 11.64 10.33 -16.13
C ILE A 311 11.81 10.32 -14.61
N ARG A 312 10.74 10.61 -13.84
CA ARG A 312 10.80 10.52 -12.37
C ARG A 312 11.03 9.09 -11.89
N SER A 313 10.39 8.10 -12.53
CA SER A 313 10.63 6.68 -12.27
C SER A 313 12.11 6.30 -12.46
N LEU A 314 12.79 6.83 -13.47
CA LEU A 314 14.22 6.56 -13.69
C LEU A 314 15.16 7.13 -12.62
N ARG A 315 14.67 8.00 -11.74
CA ARG A 315 15.40 8.60 -10.60
C ARG A 315 14.99 7.97 -9.27
N ASP A 316 14.04 7.04 -9.28
CA ASP A 316 13.55 6.37 -8.08
C ASP A 316 14.53 5.25 -7.66
N PRO A 317 15.01 5.24 -6.38
CA PRO A 317 15.92 4.20 -5.87
C PRO A 317 15.38 2.77 -6.04
N ALA A 318 14.05 2.59 -6.07
CA ALA A 318 13.42 1.29 -6.30
C ALA A 318 13.68 0.75 -7.73
N ILE A 319 13.90 1.65 -8.70
CA ILE A 319 14.29 1.31 -10.07
C ILE A 319 15.83 1.18 -10.21
N GLU A 320 16.62 1.81 -9.34
CA GLU A 320 18.07 1.55 -9.22
C GLU A 320 18.35 0.06 -8.94
N GLY A 321 17.49 -0.58 -8.13
CA GLY A 321 17.48 -2.03 -7.88
C GLY A 321 17.10 -2.90 -9.10
N ILE A 322 16.52 -2.31 -10.15
CA ILE A 322 16.25 -2.95 -11.45
C ILE A 322 17.40 -2.67 -12.43
N ARG A 323 18.01 -1.48 -12.38
CA ARG A 323 19.22 -1.11 -13.16
C ARG A 323 20.45 -1.95 -12.82
N THR A 324 20.51 -2.52 -11.63
CA THR A 324 21.57 -3.44 -11.21
C THR A 324 21.65 -4.73 -12.04
N ILE A 325 20.74 -4.99 -12.98
CA ILE A 325 20.92 -6.05 -13.99
C ILE A 325 22.12 -5.73 -14.92
N ARG A 326 22.48 -4.46 -15.12
CA ARG A 326 23.62 -4.07 -15.97
C ARG A 326 24.98 -4.29 -15.30
N GLU A 327 25.06 -4.26 -13.97
CA GLU A 327 26.31 -4.49 -13.22
C GLU A 327 26.69 -5.97 -13.10
N TYR A 328 25.74 -6.90 -13.25
CA TYR A 328 26.06 -8.34 -13.23
C TYR A 328 26.48 -8.90 -14.60
N ALA A 329 26.27 -8.15 -15.69
CA ALA A 329 26.81 -8.52 -17.01
C ALA A 329 28.33 -8.28 -17.11
N CYS A 330 28.92 -7.46 -16.23
CA CYS A 330 30.37 -7.22 -16.18
C CYS A 330 31.12 -8.15 -15.21
N THR A 331 30.47 -9.08 -14.51
CA THR A 331 31.16 -9.95 -13.53
C THR A 331 31.73 -11.25 -14.14
N TYR A 332 31.62 -11.45 -15.46
CA TYR A 332 32.14 -12.65 -16.15
C TYR A 332 33.25 -12.40 -17.17
N ILE A 333 33.75 -11.16 -17.33
CA ILE A 333 34.92 -10.90 -18.15
C ILE A 333 35.89 -10.03 -17.35
N CYS A 334 37.04 -10.64 -17.07
CA CYS A 334 38.14 -10.14 -16.27
C CYS A 334 38.89 -8.99 -16.98
N TRP A 335 39.65 -8.21 -16.20
CA TRP A 335 40.63 -7.16 -16.55
C TRP A 335 40.15 -5.70 -16.62
N LEU A 336 40.11 -5.02 -15.46
CA LEU A 336 40.74 -3.69 -15.19
C LEU A 336 40.31 -3.16 -13.79
N PRO A 337 41.19 -2.47 -13.04
CA PRO A 337 40.87 -1.97 -11.69
C PRO A 337 40.14 -0.62 -11.78
N CYS A 338 38.88 -0.56 -11.33
CA CYS A 338 38.12 0.69 -11.29
C CYS A 338 38.21 1.31 -9.87
N THR A 339 38.85 2.46 -9.79
CA THR A 339 39.04 3.27 -8.58
C THR A 339 37.73 3.88 -8.10
N ARG A 340 37.45 3.72 -6.80
CA ARG A 340 36.31 4.30 -6.09
C ARG A 340 36.56 5.80 -5.86
N THR A 341 35.84 6.69 -6.52
CA THR A 341 35.82 8.11 -6.16
C THR A 341 34.75 8.37 -5.09
N LYS A 342 35.18 9.02 -4.01
CA LYS A 342 34.34 9.66 -2.99
C LYS A 342 33.73 10.93 -3.60
N GLU A 343 32.43 11.12 -3.46
CA GLU A 343 31.75 12.41 -3.72
C GLU A 343 30.52 12.43 -2.79
N SER A 344 30.66 12.99 -1.59
CA SER A 344 30.37 14.38 -1.19
C SER A 344 28.87 14.69 -1.16
N ASP A 345 28.37 14.64 0.07
CA ASP A 345 27.04 15.01 0.54
C ASP A 345 26.82 16.54 0.47
N PRO A 346 25.78 17.07 -0.19
CA PRO A 346 25.40 18.46 -0.06
C PRO A 346 24.19 18.63 0.88
N LEU A 347 24.49 19.26 2.01
CA LEU A 347 23.58 19.96 2.91
C LEU A 347 22.50 20.76 2.15
N LEU A 348 21.23 20.58 2.52
CA LEU A 348 20.15 21.55 2.28
C LEU A 348 19.27 21.71 3.52
N PRO A 349 18.67 22.90 3.74
CA PRO A 349 18.26 23.36 5.05
C PRO A 349 16.80 23.06 5.41
N LYS A 350 16.58 23.00 6.73
CA LYS A 350 15.31 22.74 7.42
C LYS A 350 14.20 23.72 7.01
N GLY A 351 13.11 23.16 6.50
CA GLY A 351 11.79 23.79 6.43
C GLY A 351 10.78 22.86 7.13
N THR A 352 10.29 23.30 8.27
CA THR A 352 9.36 22.58 9.16
C THR A 352 8.03 22.26 8.48
N SER A 353 7.84 20.98 8.15
CA SER A 353 6.54 20.33 8.16
C SER A 353 6.68 19.05 8.97
N VAL A 354 6.03 18.98 10.13
CA VAL A 354 5.99 17.78 10.96
C VAL A 354 5.13 16.74 10.24
N SER A 355 5.75 15.97 9.35
CA SER A 355 5.25 14.69 8.87
C SER A 355 5.99 13.62 9.66
N THR A 356 5.25 12.85 10.46
CA THR A 356 5.77 11.72 11.23
C THR A 356 6.65 10.85 10.33
N PRO A 357 7.96 10.66 10.63
CA PRO A 357 8.81 9.80 9.82
C PRO A 357 8.28 8.37 9.90
N VAL A 358 7.74 7.87 8.79
CA VAL A 358 7.22 6.50 8.68
C VAL A 358 8.41 5.56 8.62
N ILE A 359 8.90 5.14 9.79
CA ILE A 359 9.81 4.02 9.88
C ILE A 359 8.97 2.75 9.79
N ASP A 360 9.20 1.95 8.76
CA ASP A 360 8.66 0.58 8.71
C ASP A 360 9.34 -0.24 9.82
N ARG A 361 8.53 -0.61 10.81
CA ARG A 361 8.95 -1.40 11.95
C ARG A 361 8.33 -2.78 11.92
N THR A 362 7.81 -3.25 10.79
CA THR A 362 7.21 -4.59 10.70
C THR A 362 8.23 -5.67 11.07
N ALA A 363 7.85 -6.56 11.99
CA ALA A 363 8.72 -7.66 12.41
C ALA A 363 8.90 -8.67 11.27
N PRO A 364 10.14 -9.13 11.00
CA PRO A 364 10.32 -10.32 10.20
C PRO A 364 9.84 -11.53 11.02
N THR A 365 8.79 -12.22 10.55
CA THR A 365 8.27 -13.42 11.21
C THR A 365 8.50 -14.67 10.35
N GLU A 366 8.79 -15.80 11.00
CA GLU A 366 8.97 -17.10 10.34
C GLU A 366 7.63 -17.70 9.88
N HIS A 367 6.55 -17.32 10.57
CA HIS A 367 5.18 -17.70 10.28
C HIS A 367 4.27 -16.47 10.20
N PRO A 368 3.17 -16.51 9.42
CA PRO A 368 2.21 -15.42 9.38
C PRO A 368 1.60 -15.17 10.77
N VAL A 369 1.61 -13.91 11.19
CA VAL A 369 0.89 -13.41 12.37
C VAL A 369 0.01 -12.24 11.95
N LEU A 370 -0.92 -11.83 12.81
CA LEU A 370 -1.76 -10.65 12.54
C LEU A 370 -0.89 -9.40 12.32
N ASP A 371 -1.29 -8.53 11.40
CA ASP A 371 -0.52 -7.33 11.04
C ASP A 371 -0.28 -6.42 12.24
N VAL A 372 -1.25 -6.29 13.14
CA VAL A 372 -1.08 -5.54 14.39
C VAL A 372 0.05 -6.13 15.25
N LEU A 373 0.21 -7.45 15.29
CA LEU A 373 1.30 -8.10 16.04
C LEU A 373 2.65 -7.93 15.34
N ALA A 374 2.66 -8.00 14.00
CA ALA A 374 3.86 -7.77 13.21
C ALA A 374 4.32 -6.31 13.30
N GLY A 375 3.42 -5.33 13.22
CA GLY A 375 3.71 -3.90 13.29
C GLY A 375 4.02 -3.41 14.71
N ARG A 376 3.42 -4.02 15.74
CA ARG A 376 3.58 -3.56 17.12
C ARG A 376 5.03 -3.67 17.58
N TRP A 377 5.57 -2.54 17.98
CA TRP A 377 6.88 -2.39 18.58
C TRP A 377 6.82 -1.37 19.72
N SER A 378 7.93 -1.21 20.43
CA SER A 378 8.02 -0.38 21.63
C SER A 378 9.03 0.75 21.42
N PRO A 379 8.59 1.91 20.92
CA PRO A 379 9.45 3.07 20.65
C PRO A 379 9.82 3.81 21.92
N ARG A 380 10.77 4.73 21.84
CA ARG A 380 11.07 5.69 22.92
C ARG A 380 10.82 7.14 22.51
N ALA A 381 10.72 7.41 21.21
CA ALA A 381 10.34 8.71 20.68
C ALA A 381 8.82 8.87 20.79
N PHE A 382 8.35 9.52 21.86
CA PHE A 382 6.95 9.88 22.04
C PHE A 382 6.73 11.36 21.76
N ASP A 383 5.56 11.69 21.22
CA ASP A 383 5.16 13.08 21.04
C ASP A 383 4.93 13.76 22.41
N ALA A 384 5.78 14.75 22.70
CA ALA A 384 5.75 15.54 23.92
C ALA A 384 4.70 16.67 23.89
N GLN A 385 4.07 16.96 22.74
CA GLN A 385 3.17 18.10 22.58
C GLN A 385 1.71 17.71 22.75
N ASN A 386 1.22 16.70 22.01
CA ASN A 386 -0.21 16.41 21.99
C ASN A 386 -0.65 15.53 23.18
N SER A 387 -1.81 15.85 23.75
CA SER A 387 -2.46 15.00 24.75
C SER A 387 -2.94 13.68 24.14
N ILE A 388 -3.14 12.67 25.00
CA ILE A 388 -3.66 11.38 24.56
C ILE A 388 -5.11 11.52 24.03
N ASP A 389 -5.44 10.74 23.01
CA ASP A 389 -6.84 10.48 22.67
C ASP A 389 -7.46 9.57 23.74
N GLU A 390 -8.33 10.15 24.56
CA GLU A 390 -8.97 9.45 25.69
C GLU A 390 -9.85 8.28 25.24
N ALA A 391 -10.45 8.34 24.04
CA ALA A 391 -11.27 7.24 23.54
C ALA A 391 -10.39 6.03 23.21
N LYS A 392 -9.23 6.24 22.57
CA LYS A 392 -8.27 5.16 22.29
C LYS A 392 -7.69 4.58 23.57
N LEU A 393 -7.37 5.42 24.56
CA LEU A 393 -6.90 4.96 25.87
C LEU A 393 -7.96 4.10 26.58
N ALA A 394 -9.22 4.54 26.58
CA ALA A 394 -10.33 3.79 27.16
C ALA A 394 -10.52 2.43 26.47
N THR A 395 -10.44 2.37 25.15
CA THR A 395 -10.51 1.11 24.38
C THR A 395 -9.35 0.17 24.73
N ALA A 396 -8.13 0.70 24.87
CA ALA A 396 -6.97 -0.11 25.28
C ALA A 396 -7.12 -0.67 26.71
N LEU A 397 -7.68 0.12 27.64
CA LEU A 397 -8.00 -0.35 29.00
C LEU A 397 -9.11 -1.41 29.00
N GLU A 398 -10.12 -1.26 28.15
CA GLU A 398 -11.20 -2.25 27.97
C GLU A 398 -10.65 -3.57 27.43
N ALA A 399 -9.71 -3.53 26.47
CA ALA A 399 -9.02 -4.73 25.99
C ALA A 399 -8.20 -5.41 27.11
N ALA A 400 -7.55 -4.63 27.97
CA ALA A 400 -6.87 -5.18 29.16
C ALA A 400 -7.88 -5.86 30.10
N ARG A 401 -9.04 -5.24 30.34
CA ARG A 401 -10.11 -5.75 31.21
C ARG A 401 -10.66 -7.09 30.73
N TRP A 402 -10.73 -7.32 29.41
CA TRP A 402 -11.23 -8.56 28.80
C TRP A 402 -10.19 -9.67 28.67
N SER A 403 -9.00 -9.49 29.23
CA SER A 403 -7.97 -10.52 29.17
C SER A 403 -8.38 -11.79 29.92
N PRO A 404 -7.93 -12.97 29.48
CA PRO A 404 -8.17 -14.21 30.22
C PRO A 404 -7.42 -14.19 31.57
N SER A 405 -8.05 -14.75 32.60
CA SER A 405 -7.44 -14.96 33.92
C SER A 405 -7.88 -16.28 34.53
N ALA A 406 -7.02 -16.92 35.33
CA ALA A 406 -7.40 -18.18 35.96
C ALA A 406 -8.53 -17.94 36.98
N ASN A 407 -9.56 -18.79 36.93
CA ASN A 407 -10.82 -18.64 37.67
C ASN A 407 -11.51 -17.27 37.49
N ASN A 408 -11.18 -16.55 36.41
CA ASN A 408 -11.67 -15.19 36.14
C ASN A 408 -11.39 -14.18 37.28
N ILE A 409 -10.28 -14.36 38.02
CA ILE A 409 -9.93 -13.54 39.19
C ILE A 409 -9.61 -12.09 38.80
N GLN A 410 -9.11 -11.86 37.59
CA GLN A 410 -8.79 -10.52 37.06
C GLN A 410 -7.90 -9.70 38.02
N PRO A 411 -6.69 -10.19 38.36
CA PRO A 411 -5.87 -9.61 39.43
C PRO A 411 -5.17 -8.30 39.03
N TRP A 412 -5.40 -7.77 37.83
CA TRP A 412 -4.76 -6.54 37.38
C TRP A 412 -5.42 -5.28 37.95
N ARG A 413 -4.58 -4.32 38.35
CA ARG A 413 -4.95 -2.93 38.65
C ARG A 413 -4.01 -2.01 37.88
N PHE A 414 -4.50 -0.82 37.54
CA PHE A 414 -3.74 0.16 36.78
C PHE A 414 -3.82 1.54 37.43
N ILE A 415 -2.67 2.19 37.61
CA ILE A 415 -2.59 3.64 37.87
C ILE A 415 -2.35 4.31 36.52
N VAL A 416 -3.25 5.21 36.09
CA VAL A 416 -3.19 5.88 34.78
C VAL A 416 -2.85 7.36 34.96
N ALA A 417 -1.60 7.72 34.69
CA ALA A 417 -1.05 9.04 34.95
C ALA A 417 -0.87 9.83 33.64
N ARG A 418 -1.62 10.92 33.46
CA ARG A 418 -1.59 11.74 32.24
C ARG A 418 -0.53 12.83 32.33
N ARG A 419 0.21 13.07 31.24
CA ARG A 419 1.25 14.09 31.18
C ARG A 419 0.71 15.46 31.62
N GLY A 420 1.46 16.17 32.44
CA GLY A 420 1.08 17.45 33.04
C GLY A 420 0.32 17.36 34.37
N THR A 421 -0.03 16.15 34.85
CA THR A 421 -0.63 15.96 36.18
C THR A 421 0.44 15.70 37.25
N ALA A 422 0.12 15.97 38.51
CA ALA A 422 0.98 15.64 39.65
C ALA A 422 1.28 14.12 39.73
N LEU A 423 0.26 13.30 39.44
CA LEU A 423 0.41 11.84 39.41
C LEU A 423 1.44 11.40 38.35
N HIS A 424 1.47 12.05 37.19
CA HIS A 424 2.47 11.74 36.17
C HIS A 424 3.88 12.12 36.61
N ALA A 425 4.05 13.25 37.29
CA ALA A 425 5.35 13.62 37.87
C ALA A 425 5.81 12.58 38.89
N GLN A 426 4.93 12.13 39.80
CA GLN A 426 5.24 11.07 40.77
C GLN A 426 5.68 9.76 40.09
N VAL A 427 4.99 9.36 39.01
CA VAL A 427 5.38 8.15 38.26
C VAL A 427 6.72 8.33 37.55
N VAL A 428 7.02 9.51 36.98
CA VAL A 428 8.33 9.82 36.39
C VAL A 428 9.44 9.77 37.44
N ASP A 429 9.22 10.34 38.62
CA ASP A 429 10.19 10.35 39.72
C ASP A 429 10.50 8.93 40.21
N ALA A 430 9.52 8.01 40.15
CA ALA A 430 9.71 6.60 40.47
C ALA A 430 10.50 5.82 39.38
N LEU A 431 10.63 6.32 38.15
CA LEU A 431 11.41 5.64 37.11
C LEU A 431 12.91 5.70 37.41
N MET A 432 13.67 4.69 36.98
CA MET A 432 15.13 4.66 37.21
C MET A 432 15.93 5.06 35.97
N GLY A 433 16.97 5.88 36.20
CA GLY A 433 18.07 6.13 35.28
C GLY A 433 17.66 6.40 33.83
N PHE A 434 17.98 5.46 32.95
CA PHE A 434 17.76 5.55 31.50
C PHE A 434 16.29 5.74 31.08
N ASN A 435 15.32 5.34 31.91
CA ASN A 435 13.89 5.47 31.58
C ASN A 435 13.37 6.90 31.79
N GLN A 436 13.86 7.60 32.82
CA GLN A 436 13.47 8.99 33.09
C GLN A 436 13.79 9.93 31.93
N ALA A 437 14.85 9.64 31.17
CA ALA A 437 15.34 10.48 30.09
C ALA A 437 14.39 10.63 28.89
N TRP A 438 13.39 9.75 28.74
CA TRP A 438 12.49 9.76 27.58
C TRP A 438 11.02 9.49 27.94
N ALA A 439 10.75 8.71 28.98
CA ALA A 439 9.39 8.26 29.28
C ALA A 439 8.45 9.40 29.70
N GLY A 440 8.98 10.46 30.31
CA GLY A 440 8.19 11.66 30.68
C GLY A 440 7.60 12.41 29.48
N ASN A 441 8.09 12.14 28.27
CA ASN A 441 7.51 12.70 27.03
C ASN A 441 6.26 11.93 26.58
N ALA A 442 6.00 10.73 27.08
CA ALA A 442 4.79 9.98 26.74
C ALA A 442 3.52 10.73 27.20
N ALA A 443 2.41 10.55 26.48
CA ALA A 443 1.17 11.23 26.84
C ALA A 443 0.55 10.67 28.13
N VAL A 444 0.77 9.38 28.39
CA VAL A 444 0.35 8.67 29.60
C VAL A 444 1.44 7.73 30.05
N LEU A 445 1.66 7.66 31.36
CA LEU A 445 2.38 6.58 32.02
C LEU A 445 1.38 5.73 32.80
N VAL A 446 1.43 4.42 32.62
CA VAL A 446 0.56 3.48 33.32
C VAL A 446 1.39 2.56 34.20
N VAL A 447 1.05 2.47 35.48
CA VAL A 447 1.64 1.48 36.39
C VAL A 447 0.74 0.24 36.42
N ALA A 448 1.30 -0.91 36.03
CA ALA A 448 0.63 -2.20 36.06
C ALA A 448 0.89 -2.88 37.41
N ILE A 449 -0.19 -3.20 38.12
CA ILE A 449 -0.17 -3.74 39.48
C ILE A 449 -0.87 -5.10 39.48
N ALA A 450 -0.25 -6.09 40.12
CA ALA A 450 -0.82 -7.40 40.35
C ALA A 450 -1.34 -7.52 41.78
N GLU A 451 -2.58 -7.95 41.96
CA GLU A 451 -3.10 -8.44 43.24
C GLU A 451 -2.55 -9.85 43.47
N THR A 452 -1.53 -9.98 44.31
CA THR A 452 -0.79 -11.24 44.54
C THR A 452 -1.38 -12.10 45.65
N ALA A 453 -2.34 -11.56 46.41
CA ALA A 453 -3.09 -12.28 47.42
C ALA A 453 -4.51 -11.71 47.50
N THR A 454 -5.49 -12.55 47.80
CA THR A 454 -6.85 -12.13 48.14
C THR A 454 -6.89 -11.37 49.46
N ALA A 455 -8.03 -10.74 49.78
CA ALA A 455 -8.19 -9.94 51.01
C ALA A 455 -7.99 -10.75 52.31
N ASP A 456 -8.20 -12.06 52.28
CA ASP A 456 -7.97 -13.00 53.39
C ASP A 456 -6.51 -13.52 53.45
N GLY A 457 -5.64 -13.05 52.55
CA GLY A 457 -4.23 -13.41 52.49
C GLY A 457 -3.91 -14.66 51.67
N THR A 458 -4.90 -15.27 51.00
CA THR A 458 -4.64 -16.44 50.14
C THR A 458 -3.82 -16.04 48.90
N PRO A 459 -2.65 -16.65 48.63
CA PRO A 459 -1.81 -16.27 47.49
C PRO A 459 -2.48 -16.54 46.13
N ILE A 460 -2.33 -15.58 45.20
CA ILE A 460 -2.76 -15.69 43.79
C ILE A 460 -1.51 -15.94 42.95
N THR A 461 -1.11 -17.20 42.83
CA THR A 461 0.19 -17.60 42.26
C THR A 461 0.36 -17.26 40.78
N HIS A 462 -0.74 -17.06 40.05
CA HIS A 462 -0.78 -16.70 38.63
C HIS A 462 -0.96 -15.20 38.37
N ALA A 463 -0.99 -14.36 39.40
CA ALA A 463 -1.32 -12.93 39.26
C ALA A 463 -0.39 -12.16 38.30
N LEU A 464 0.91 -12.44 38.33
CA LEU A 464 1.89 -11.81 37.44
C LEU A 464 1.71 -12.26 35.98
N TYR A 465 1.39 -13.53 35.75
CA TYR A 465 1.12 -14.07 34.41
C TYR A 465 -0.14 -13.43 33.82
N ASP A 466 -1.21 -13.37 34.60
CA ASP A 466 -2.49 -12.76 34.20
C ASP A 466 -2.34 -11.25 33.95
N LEU A 467 -1.57 -10.52 34.78
CA LEU A 467 -1.25 -9.13 34.51
C LEU A 467 -0.47 -8.96 33.19
N GLY A 468 0.47 -9.88 32.91
CA GLY A 468 1.19 -9.90 31.63
C GLY A 468 0.26 -10.06 30.42
N GLN A 469 -0.76 -10.91 30.54
CA GLN A 469 -1.81 -11.05 29.52
C GLN A 469 -2.62 -9.76 29.35
N ALA A 470 -3.01 -9.11 30.45
CA ALA A 470 -3.73 -7.83 30.43
C ALA A 470 -2.95 -6.72 29.73
N VAL A 471 -1.66 -6.57 30.05
CA VAL A 471 -0.78 -5.59 29.40
C VAL A 471 -0.52 -5.96 27.93
N ALA A 472 -0.48 -7.26 27.59
CA ALA A 472 -0.36 -7.68 26.20
C ALA A 472 -1.59 -7.27 25.37
N HIS A 473 -2.81 -7.52 25.84
CA HIS A 473 -4.05 -7.12 25.17
C HIS A 473 -4.15 -5.59 25.06
N PHE A 474 -3.83 -4.87 26.14
CA PHE A 474 -3.71 -3.41 26.11
C PHE A 474 -2.80 -2.95 24.97
N SER A 475 -1.60 -3.53 24.88
CA SER A 475 -0.59 -3.10 23.92
C SER A 475 -0.95 -3.38 22.46
N VAL A 476 -1.67 -4.48 22.22
CA VAL A 476 -2.16 -4.83 20.87
C VAL A 476 -3.27 -3.89 20.46
N GLN A 477 -4.25 -3.64 21.35
CA GLN A 477 -5.34 -2.71 21.07
C GLN A 477 -4.84 -1.28 20.88
N ALA A 478 -3.98 -0.79 21.78
CA ALA A 478 -3.37 0.52 21.65
C ALA A 478 -2.68 0.68 20.28
N HIS A 479 -1.93 -0.34 19.85
CA HIS A 479 -1.27 -0.32 18.54
C HIS A 479 -2.23 -0.34 17.36
N HIS A 480 -3.31 -1.13 17.44
CA HIS A 480 -4.36 -1.13 16.44
C HIS A 480 -4.95 0.27 16.24
N ASP A 481 -5.15 1.02 17.33
CA ASP A 481 -5.72 2.37 17.29
C ASP A 481 -4.68 3.48 16.99
N GLY A 482 -3.42 3.10 16.73
CA GLY A 482 -2.32 4.01 16.38
C GLY A 482 -1.55 4.60 17.56
N LEU A 483 -1.80 4.13 18.79
CA LEU A 483 -0.98 4.43 19.96
C LEU A 483 0.21 3.45 20.06
N LEU A 484 1.29 3.89 20.70
CA LEU A 484 2.47 3.07 20.91
C LEU A 484 2.69 2.82 22.40
N VAL A 485 3.22 1.64 22.72
CA VAL A 485 3.40 1.19 24.11
C VAL A 485 4.82 0.72 24.35
N HIS A 486 5.47 1.25 25.39
CA HIS A 486 6.80 0.83 25.84
C HIS A 486 6.79 0.40 27.30
N GLN A 487 6.99 -0.89 27.58
CA GLN A 487 7.08 -1.42 28.94
C GLN A 487 8.47 -1.24 29.54
N MET A 488 8.52 -0.92 30.83
CA MET A 488 9.73 -0.64 31.59
C MET A 488 9.68 -1.38 32.93
N SER A 489 10.74 -2.13 33.22
CA SER A 489 10.96 -2.74 34.54
C SER A 489 11.86 -1.89 35.44
N GLY A 490 12.55 -0.88 34.89
CA GLY A 490 13.43 0.01 35.65
C GLY A 490 12.66 1.14 36.31
N PHE A 491 12.02 0.87 37.44
CA PHE A 491 11.37 1.82 38.35
C PHE A 491 11.45 1.31 39.80
N ASP A 492 11.24 2.19 40.78
CA ASP A 492 11.18 1.86 42.20
C ASP A 492 9.73 1.53 42.62
N PRO A 493 9.40 0.26 42.92
CA PRO A 493 8.05 -0.13 43.32
C PRO A 493 7.68 0.38 44.73
N GLU A 494 8.64 0.64 45.62
CA GLU A 494 8.32 1.16 46.97
C GLU A 494 7.84 2.60 46.90
N VAL A 495 8.46 3.43 46.05
CA VAL A 495 8.01 4.80 45.78
C VAL A 495 6.56 4.79 45.28
N VAL A 496 6.22 3.86 44.39
CA VAL A 496 4.84 3.69 43.91
C VAL A 496 3.90 3.28 45.03
N ARG A 497 4.28 2.32 45.89
CA ARG A 497 3.45 1.90 47.02
C ARG A 497 3.20 3.05 47.99
N GLU A 498 4.21 3.86 48.27
CA GLU A 498 4.10 5.00 49.19
C GLU A 498 3.15 6.07 48.66
N PHE A 499 3.32 6.55 47.43
CA PHE A 499 2.47 7.65 46.94
C PHE A 499 1.03 7.19 46.61
N ALA A 500 0.84 5.91 46.28
CA ALA A 500 -0.47 5.37 45.94
C ALA A 500 -1.16 4.63 47.11
N ASP A 501 -0.54 4.61 48.30
CA ASP A 501 -1.03 3.95 49.51
C ASP A 501 -1.48 2.50 49.26
N LEU A 502 -0.62 1.72 48.59
CA LEU A 502 -0.95 0.35 48.18
C LEU A 502 -0.82 -0.64 49.33
N GLU A 503 -1.87 -1.42 49.57
CA GLU A 503 -1.79 -2.59 50.46
C GLU A 503 -0.72 -3.59 49.99
N ALA A 504 -0.14 -4.36 50.91
CA ALA A 504 0.92 -5.33 50.61
C ALA A 504 0.55 -6.39 49.56
N ARG A 505 -0.75 -6.66 49.36
CA ARG A 505 -1.25 -7.58 48.33
C ARG A 505 -1.21 -7.00 46.91
N PHE A 506 -0.99 -5.71 46.73
CA PHE A 506 -0.91 -5.04 45.43
C PHE A 506 0.56 -4.77 45.08
N ALA A 507 1.12 -5.57 44.19
CA ALA A 507 2.49 -5.47 43.75
C ALA A 507 2.60 -4.67 42.44
N PRO A 508 3.24 -3.50 42.41
CA PRO A 508 3.64 -2.83 41.16
C PRO A 508 4.65 -3.70 40.42
N VAL A 509 4.41 -4.00 39.14
CA VAL A 509 5.22 -4.95 38.35
C VAL A 509 5.97 -4.27 37.21
N THR A 510 5.31 -3.36 36.50
CA THR A 510 5.92 -2.63 35.38
C THR A 510 5.24 -1.28 35.19
N VAL A 511 6.00 -0.30 34.71
CA VAL A 511 5.45 0.95 34.18
C VAL A 511 5.51 0.88 32.66
N PHE A 512 4.46 1.31 31.97
CA PHE A 512 4.50 1.43 30.52
C PHE A 512 4.07 2.81 30.04
N ALA A 513 4.83 3.31 29.08
CA ALA A 513 4.58 4.58 28.39
C ALA A 513 3.60 4.37 27.24
N VAL A 514 2.65 5.29 27.09
CA VAL A 514 1.62 5.29 26.04
C VAL A 514 1.54 6.66 25.37
N GLY A 515 1.49 6.69 24.05
CA GLY A 515 1.34 7.92 23.28
C GLY A 515 1.53 7.71 21.79
N GLU A 516 1.51 8.80 21.04
CA GLU A 516 1.82 8.81 19.60
C GLU A 516 3.33 8.89 19.36
N PHE A 517 3.76 8.52 18.16
CA PHE A 517 5.17 8.58 17.79
C PHE A 517 5.66 10.02 17.65
N GLY A 518 6.76 10.34 18.31
CA GLY A 518 7.37 11.67 18.31
C GLY A 518 8.59 11.77 17.39
N ASP A 519 9.35 12.84 17.58
CA ASP A 519 10.59 13.09 16.86
C ASP A 519 11.74 12.26 17.46
N ILE A 520 12.41 11.48 16.61
CA ILE A 520 13.58 10.69 17.00
C ILE A 520 14.77 11.61 17.26
N GLU A 521 14.91 12.71 16.52
CA GLU A 521 16.03 13.65 16.71
C GLU A 521 16.00 14.31 18.09
N ALA A 522 14.84 14.35 18.75
CA ALA A 522 14.68 14.84 20.11
C ALA A 522 15.22 13.88 21.18
N LEU A 523 15.50 12.62 20.84
CA LEU A 523 16.11 11.66 21.77
C LEU A 523 17.62 11.86 21.87
N PRO A 524 18.24 11.56 23.02
CA PRO A 524 19.69 11.38 23.12
C PRO A 524 20.23 10.38 22.07
N GLU A 525 21.43 10.60 21.54
CA GLU A 525 21.97 9.83 20.39
C GLU A 525 21.92 8.30 20.58
N VAL A 526 22.25 7.81 21.78
CA VAL A 526 22.19 6.37 22.12
C VAL A 526 20.77 5.82 21.98
N LEU A 527 19.76 6.63 22.28
CA LEU A 527 18.35 6.27 22.15
C LEU A 527 17.91 6.28 20.69
N GLN A 528 18.37 7.24 19.88
CA GLN A 528 18.11 7.28 18.44
C GLN A 528 18.59 6.01 17.74
N GLN A 529 19.81 5.56 18.05
CA GLN A 529 20.39 4.34 17.47
C GLN A 529 19.54 3.09 17.79
N ARG A 530 19.00 3.01 19.01
CA ARG A 530 18.10 1.92 19.43
C ARG A 530 16.74 1.99 18.74
N GLU A 531 16.28 3.19 18.44
CA GLU A 531 15.00 3.43 17.79
C GLU A 531 14.98 2.87 16.35
N VAL A 532 16.07 3.07 15.63
CA VAL A 532 16.24 2.61 14.23
C VAL A 532 16.81 1.19 14.12
N ALA A 533 17.30 0.60 15.22
CA ALA A 533 17.91 -0.72 15.22
C ALA A 533 16.94 -1.80 14.71
N PRO A 534 17.40 -2.78 13.90
CA PRO A 534 16.54 -3.85 13.39
C PRO A 534 15.82 -4.60 14.50
N ARG A 535 14.57 -4.98 14.25
CA ARG A 535 13.82 -5.85 15.15
C ARG A 535 14.29 -7.29 14.96
N VAL A 536 14.73 -7.91 16.04
CA VAL A 536 15.20 -9.30 16.04
C VAL A 536 14.54 -10.08 17.17
N ARG A 537 14.34 -11.38 16.93
CA ARG A 537 13.93 -12.39 17.91
C ARG A 537 14.78 -13.63 17.69
N ARG A 538 14.91 -14.45 18.73
CA ARG A 538 15.48 -15.80 18.59
C ARG A 538 14.55 -16.63 17.68
N PRO A 539 15.10 -17.57 16.91
CA PRO A 539 14.32 -18.54 16.14
C PRO A 539 13.26 -19.27 16.98
N ILE A 540 12.18 -19.75 16.33
CA ILE A 540 11.08 -20.39 17.04
C ILE A 540 11.48 -21.70 17.74
N ASP A 541 12.43 -22.43 17.15
CA ASP A 541 12.97 -23.70 17.68
C ASP A 541 13.77 -23.51 18.98
N GLU A 542 14.33 -22.33 19.23
CA GLU A 542 14.92 -21.99 20.53
C GLU A 542 13.87 -21.70 21.63
N THR A 543 12.60 -21.51 21.26
CA THR A 543 11.50 -21.22 22.19
C THR A 543 10.70 -22.49 22.54
N VAL A 544 10.62 -23.45 21.63
CA VAL A 544 9.86 -24.69 21.79
C VAL A 544 10.79 -25.80 22.31
N VAL A 545 10.61 -26.21 23.57
CA VAL A 545 11.45 -27.24 24.20
C VAL A 545 11.12 -28.66 23.68
N LEU A 546 9.83 -28.97 23.48
CA LEU A 546 9.35 -30.25 22.95
C LEU A 546 8.07 -30.01 22.11
N SER A 547 7.95 -30.68 20.96
CA SER A 547 6.76 -30.70 20.10
C SER A 547 6.56 -32.12 19.55
N ALA A 548 5.31 -32.59 19.52
CA ALA A 548 4.93 -33.90 18.99
C ALA A 548 4.45 -33.82 17.54
#